data_AF-A0A9E5T1U0-F1
#
_entry.id   AF-A0A9E5T1U0-F1
#
_cell.length_a   1.000
_cell.length_b   1.000
_cell.length_c   1.000
_cell.angle_alpha   90.00
_cell.angle_beta   90.00
_cell.angle_gamma   90.00
#
_symmetry.space_group_name_H-M   'P 1'
#
loop_
_entity.id
_entity.type
_entity.pdbx_description
1 polymer ?
#
loop_
_entity_poly.entity_id
_entity_poly.type
_entity_poly.pdbx_seq_one_letter_code
_entity_poly.pdbx_strand_id
1 'polypeptide(L)'
;MQIFNSLDTILGREAFCELFPVILTDRGSEFTDPVSIECDTSTGELRTRIFFCDPQRSDQKGGCEVAHEMIRRVLPKGTSFDHLTQEDIDLMMSHINSYTRKKLNNRSANQLFSTLHSEEILGKLHQKLIPANEINLTPMLLKK
;
A
#
# COMPACT_ATOMS: atom_id res chain seq x y z
N MET A 1 9.23 -6.92 9.90
CA MET A 1 9.20 -6.04 11.10
C MET A 1 9.50 -4.58 10.82
N GLN A 2 10.69 -4.24 10.30
CA GLN A 2 11.13 -2.83 10.23
C GLN A 2 10.13 -1.91 9.51
N ILE A 3 9.46 -2.39 8.46
CA ILE A 3 8.46 -1.61 7.73
C ILE A 3 7.26 -1.17 8.59
N PHE A 4 6.75 -2.03 9.47
CA PHE A 4 5.63 -1.69 10.34
C PHE A 4 6.03 -0.64 11.39
N ASN A 5 7.25 -0.75 11.94
CA ASN A 5 7.80 0.25 12.85
C ASN A 5 8.03 1.60 12.14
N SER A 6 8.51 1.58 10.90
CA SER A 6 8.67 2.78 10.08
C SER A 6 7.32 3.44 9.81
N LEU A 7 6.29 2.66 9.43
CA LEU A 7 4.94 3.17 9.19
C LEU A 7 4.30 3.75 10.47
N ASP A 8 4.43 3.07 11.59
CA ASP A 8 3.96 3.54 12.91
C ASP A 8 4.61 4.88 13.28
N THR A 9 5.93 5.01 13.06
CA THR A 9 6.67 6.27 13.27
C THR A 9 6.22 7.37 12.31
N ILE A 10 6.08 7.07 11.01
CA ILE A 10 5.73 8.06 9.98
C ILE A 10 4.30 8.58 10.17
N LEU A 11 3.36 7.68 10.46
CA LEU A 11 1.94 8.02 10.60
C LEU A 11 1.62 8.60 11.99
N GLY A 12 2.36 8.15 13.01
CA GLY A 12 2.01 8.34 14.41
C GLY A 12 1.08 7.22 14.89
N ARG A 13 1.18 6.90 16.18
CA ARG A 13 0.48 5.77 16.82
C ARG A 13 -1.03 5.77 16.58
N GLU A 14 -1.68 6.91 16.80
CA GLU A 14 -3.14 7.03 16.66
C GLU A 14 -3.60 6.71 15.23
N ALA A 15 -3.00 7.37 14.25
CA ALA A 15 -3.32 7.15 12.84
C ALA A 15 -2.97 5.73 12.38
N PHE A 16 -1.85 5.15 12.84
CA PHE A 16 -1.49 3.77 12.50
C PHE A 16 -2.55 2.78 12.99
N CYS A 17 -2.98 2.89 14.26
CA CYS A 17 -4.00 2.02 14.83
C CYS A 17 -5.36 2.16 14.12
N GLU A 18 -5.72 3.38 13.69
CA GLU A 18 -6.95 3.65 12.95
C GLU A 18 -6.90 3.06 11.52
N LEU A 19 -5.76 3.19 10.85
CA LEU A 19 -5.58 2.75 9.45
C LEU A 19 -5.39 1.24 9.33
N PHE A 20 -4.72 0.63 10.31
CA PHE A 20 -4.37 -0.79 10.29
C PHE A 20 -4.89 -1.52 11.54
N PRO A 21 -6.19 -1.51 11.83
CA PRO A 21 -6.73 -2.23 12.99
C PRO A 21 -6.54 -3.75 12.84
N VAL A 22 -6.52 -4.23 11.59
CA VAL A 22 -6.34 -5.62 11.20
C VAL A 22 -5.50 -5.70 9.92
N ILE A 23 -4.54 -6.62 9.89
CA ILE A 23 -3.71 -6.92 8.71
C ILE A 23 -3.91 -8.39 8.35
N LEU A 24 -4.44 -8.64 7.16
CA LEU A 24 -4.53 -9.98 6.58
C LEU A 24 -3.32 -10.21 5.66
N THR A 25 -2.54 -11.25 5.95
CA THR A 25 -1.33 -11.59 5.21
C THR A 25 -1.31 -13.07 4.80
N ASP A 26 -0.39 -13.43 3.90
CA ASP A 26 -0.06 -14.83 3.65
C ASP A 26 0.94 -15.35 4.68
N ARG A 27 1.21 -16.67 4.64
CA ARG A 27 2.15 -17.32 5.56
C ARG A 27 3.62 -17.14 5.12
N GLY A 28 3.94 -16.03 4.46
CA GLY A 28 5.30 -15.67 4.09
C GLY A 28 6.24 -15.63 5.29
N SER A 29 7.53 -15.89 5.06
CA SER A 29 8.53 -15.90 6.12
C SER A 29 8.68 -14.53 6.78
N GLU A 30 8.32 -13.46 6.08
CA GLU A 30 8.36 -12.07 6.55
C GLU A 30 7.35 -11.80 7.70
N PHE A 31 6.39 -12.70 7.92
CA PHE A 31 5.33 -12.60 8.92
C PHE A 31 5.44 -13.65 10.04
N THR A 32 6.61 -14.30 10.17
CA THR A 32 6.84 -15.38 11.14
C THR A 32 6.92 -14.95 12.59
N ASP A 33 7.04 -13.64 12.86
CA ASP A 33 6.97 -13.05 14.20
C ASP A 33 5.76 -12.11 14.33
N PRO A 34 4.54 -12.65 14.56
CA PRO A 34 3.32 -11.86 14.74
C PRO A 34 3.41 -10.84 15.86
N VAL A 35 4.00 -11.21 17.00
CA VAL A 35 4.04 -10.37 18.21
C VAL A 35 4.76 -9.07 17.93
N SER A 36 5.87 -9.14 17.20
CA SER A 36 6.63 -7.96 16.80
C SER A 36 5.91 -7.02 15.82
N ILE A 37 4.88 -7.51 15.14
CA ILE A 37 4.05 -6.74 14.22
C ILE A 37 2.86 -6.16 14.99
N GLU A 38 2.20 -6.98 15.80
CA GLU A 38 1.02 -6.63 16.58
C GLU A 38 1.32 -5.63 17.70
N CYS A 39 2.52 -5.70 18.31
CA CYS A 39 2.91 -4.87 19.44
C CYS A 39 4.06 -3.92 19.11
N ASP A 40 4.06 -2.77 19.78
CA ASP A 40 5.23 -1.90 19.87
C ASP A 40 6.34 -2.59 20.68
N THR A 41 7.55 -2.70 20.13
CA THR A 41 8.67 -3.38 20.78
C THR A 41 9.28 -2.63 21.97
N SER A 42 9.03 -1.33 22.08
CA SER A 42 9.50 -0.45 23.15
C SER A 42 8.49 -0.29 24.29
N THR A 43 7.18 -0.19 23.99
CA THR A 43 6.13 -0.01 25.01
C THR A 43 5.37 -1.29 25.34
N GLY A 44 5.38 -2.28 24.45
CA GLY A 44 4.60 -3.52 24.58
C GLY A 44 3.11 -3.35 24.27
N GLU A 45 2.67 -2.16 23.86
CA GLU A 45 1.27 -1.88 23.55
C GLU A 45 0.86 -2.48 22.21
N LEU A 46 -0.39 -2.96 22.14
CA LEU A 46 -0.98 -3.46 20.91
C LEU A 46 -1.26 -2.30 19.94
N ARG A 47 -0.77 -2.41 18.70
CA ARG A 47 -0.99 -1.46 17.61
C ARG A 47 -1.78 -2.02 16.42
N THR A 48 -1.82 -3.34 16.24
CA THR A 48 -2.58 -3.99 15.17
C THR A 48 -2.83 -5.47 15.51
N ARG A 49 -3.63 -6.16 14.70
CA ARG A 49 -3.85 -7.61 14.77
C ARG A 49 -3.53 -8.25 13.43
N ILE A 50 -2.72 -9.30 13.42
CA ILE A 50 -2.33 -9.99 12.21
C ILE A 50 -3.11 -11.30 12.06
N PHE A 51 -3.64 -11.52 10.86
CA PHE A 51 -4.34 -12.73 10.49
C PHE A 51 -3.72 -13.31 9.22
N PHE A 52 -3.82 -14.63 9.07
CA PHE A 52 -3.27 -15.34 7.94
C PHE A 52 -4.40 -15.88 7.06
N CYS A 53 -4.22 -15.77 5.74
CA CYS A 53 -5.09 -16.46 4.80
C CYS A 53 -5.06 -17.99 5.04
N ASP A 54 -6.17 -18.62 4.71
CA ASP A 54 -6.26 -20.07 4.71
C ASP A 54 -5.30 -20.67 3.66
N PRO A 55 -4.73 -21.86 3.93
CA PRO A 55 -3.89 -22.54 2.95
C PRO A 55 -4.62 -22.68 1.61
N GLN A 56 -3.93 -22.34 0.51
CA GLN A 56 -4.44 -22.43 -0.87
C GLN A 56 -5.64 -21.52 -1.18
N ARG A 57 -5.89 -20.49 -0.38
CA ARG A 57 -6.96 -19.49 -0.61
C ARG A 57 -6.41 -18.14 -1.05
N SER A 58 -5.79 -18.08 -2.23
CA SER A 58 -5.30 -16.81 -2.80
C SER A 58 -6.44 -15.81 -3.08
N ASP A 59 -7.66 -16.31 -3.26
CA ASP A 59 -8.88 -15.53 -3.46
C ASP A 59 -9.23 -14.59 -2.29
N GLN A 60 -8.79 -14.92 -1.07
CA GLN A 60 -8.97 -14.07 0.12
C GLN A 60 -8.21 -12.74 0.01
N LYS A 61 -7.31 -12.62 -0.96
CA LYS A 61 -6.48 -11.44 -1.23
C LYS A 61 -6.66 -10.90 -2.66
N GLY A 62 -7.83 -11.12 -3.28
CA GLY A 62 -8.10 -10.67 -4.65
C GLY A 62 -7.89 -9.17 -4.90
N GLY A 63 -8.02 -8.33 -3.87
CA GLY A 63 -7.66 -6.90 -3.94
C GLY A 63 -6.18 -6.66 -4.27
N CYS A 64 -5.26 -7.44 -3.69
CA CYS A 64 -3.84 -7.34 -3.98
C CYS A 64 -3.49 -7.85 -5.37
N GLU A 65 -4.19 -8.87 -5.88
CA GLU A 65 -4.00 -9.34 -7.26
C GLU A 65 -4.31 -8.23 -8.27
N VAL A 66 -5.42 -7.51 -8.08
CA VAL A 66 -5.76 -6.34 -8.90
C VAL A 66 -4.71 -5.22 -8.77
N ALA A 67 -4.16 -5.01 -7.57
CA ALA A 67 -3.09 -4.04 -7.38
C ALA A 67 -1.81 -4.44 -8.15
N HIS A 68 -1.44 -5.73 -8.10
CA HIS A 68 -0.31 -6.27 -8.85
C HIS A 68 -0.52 -6.11 -10.37
N GLU A 69 -1.73 -6.36 -10.88
CA GLU A 69 -2.05 -6.13 -12.29
C GLU A 69 -1.81 -4.66 -12.70
N MET A 70 -2.20 -3.70 -11.87
CA MET A 70 -1.98 -2.28 -12.14
C MET A 70 -0.49 -1.92 -12.18
N ILE A 71 0.30 -2.44 -11.23
CA ILE A 71 1.77 -2.31 -11.23
C ILE A 71 2.35 -2.88 -12.53
N ARG A 72 1.85 -4.04 -12.98
CA ARG A 72 2.32 -4.70 -14.21
C ARG A 72 1.98 -3.97 -15.52
N ARG A 73 1.06 -3.00 -15.50
CA ARG A 73 0.84 -2.12 -16.66
C ARG A 73 1.99 -1.14 -16.86
N VAL A 74 2.59 -0.68 -15.76
CA VAL A 74 3.76 0.21 -15.75
C VAL A 74 5.07 -0.58 -15.85
N LEU A 75 5.15 -1.72 -15.15
CA LEU A 75 6.32 -2.60 -15.11
C LEU A 75 5.96 -4.00 -15.66
N PRO A 76 5.91 -4.18 -16.99
CA PRO A 76 5.55 -5.45 -17.61
C PRO A 76 6.39 -6.63 -17.14
N LYS A 77 5.90 -7.85 -17.40
CA LYS A 77 6.70 -9.05 -17.13
C LYS A 77 8.02 -8.98 -17.88
N GLY A 78 9.11 -9.32 -17.20
CA GLY A 78 10.48 -9.24 -17.74
C GLY A 78 11.21 -7.92 -17.43
N THR A 79 10.53 -6.91 -16.87
CA THR A 79 11.19 -5.70 -16.38
C THR A 79 11.83 -5.95 -15.00
N SER A 80 13.12 -5.62 -14.84
CA SER A 80 13.80 -5.66 -13.53
C SER A 80 13.34 -4.51 -12.64
N PHE A 81 13.25 -4.78 -11.34
CA PHE A 81 12.94 -3.79 -10.31
C PHE A 81 14.21 -3.22 -9.65
N ASP A 82 15.39 -3.75 -10.00
CA ASP A 82 16.66 -3.45 -9.30
C ASP A 82 17.12 -1.99 -9.45
N HIS A 83 16.64 -1.30 -10.47
CA HIS A 83 17.01 0.09 -10.77
C HIS A 83 15.99 1.12 -10.26
N LEU A 84 14.89 0.67 -9.65
CA LEU A 84 13.83 1.55 -9.16
C LEU A 84 14.24 2.18 -7.84
N THR A 85 14.12 3.50 -7.75
CA THR A 85 14.27 4.23 -6.49
C THR A 85 12.94 4.29 -5.75
N GLN A 86 12.96 4.67 -4.47
CA GLN A 86 11.72 4.93 -3.74
C GLN A 86 10.86 6.00 -4.44
N GLU A 87 11.48 7.03 -5.02
CA GLU A 87 10.79 8.07 -5.80
C GLU A 87 10.09 7.49 -7.05
N ASP A 88 10.73 6.55 -7.75
CA ASP A 88 10.13 5.86 -8.91
C ASP A 88 8.88 5.06 -8.46
N ILE A 89 8.94 4.40 -7.29
CA ILE A 89 7.80 3.66 -6.71
C ILE A 89 6.69 4.60 -6.26
N ASP A 90 7.02 5.69 -5.56
CA ASP A 90 6.05 6.67 -5.06
C ASP A 90 5.30 7.35 -6.22
N LEU A 91 6.02 7.67 -7.30
CA LEU A 91 5.46 8.19 -8.53
C LEU A 91 4.48 7.18 -9.14
N MET A 92 4.92 5.94 -9.36
CA MET A 92 4.06 4.88 -9.91
C MET A 92 2.79 4.68 -9.07
N MET A 93 2.92 4.60 -7.75
CA MET A 93 1.79 4.38 -6.85
C MET A 93 0.84 5.58 -6.84
N SER A 94 1.34 6.81 -6.91
CA SER A 94 0.51 8.02 -7.03
C SER A 94 -0.35 8.00 -8.30
N HIS A 95 0.21 7.58 -9.44
CA HIS A 95 -0.56 7.41 -10.69
C HIS A 95 -1.60 6.29 -10.58
N ILE A 96 -1.24 5.13 -10.03
CA ILE A 96 -2.14 3.97 -9.87
C ILE A 96 -3.30 4.27 -8.91
N ASN A 97 -3.01 4.96 -7.81
CA ASN A 97 -4.00 5.26 -6.76
C ASN A 97 -4.85 6.48 -7.08
N SER A 98 -4.42 7.33 -8.03
CA SER A 98 -5.22 8.42 -8.60
C SER A 98 -6.14 7.96 -9.74
N TYR A 99 -5.91 6.77 -10.30
CA TYR A 99 -6.77 6.21 -11.34
C TYR A 99 -8.16 5.87 -10.81
N THR A 100 -9.18 6.43 -11.45
CA THR A 100 -10.59 6.28 -11.11
C THR A 100 -11.08 4.86 -11.41
N ARG A 101 -11.83 4.25 -10.49
CA ARG A 101 -12.31 2.88 -10.65
C ARG A 101 -13.82 2.82 -10.49
N LYS A 102 -14.52 2.18 -11.44
CA LYS A 102 -15.99 1.99 -11.38
C LYS A 102 -16.43 1.33 -10.07
N LYS A 103 -15.67 0.32 -9.60
CA LYS A 103 -15.93 -0.38 -8.32
C LYS A 103 -15.85 0.51 -7.08
N LEU A 104 -15.23 1.69 -7.20
CA LEU A 104 -15.08 2.69 -6.15
C LEU A 104 -16.05 3.87 -6.37
N ASN A 105 -17.24 3.61 -6.92
CA ASN A 105 -18.24 4.63 -7.26
C ASN A 105 -17.68 5.76 -8.13
N ASN A 106 -16.84 5.41 -9.12
CA ASN A 106 -16.14 6.36 -9.98
C ASN A 106 -15.27 7.36 -9.20
N ARG A 107 -14.67 6.92 -8.09
CA ARG A 107 -13.60 7.62 -7.39
C ARG A 107 -12.29 6.85 -7.50
N SER A 108 -11.18 7.53 -7.25
CA SER A 108 -9.86 6.89 -7.10
C SER A 108 -9.62 6.46 -5.65
N ALA A 109 -8.61 5.62 -5.44
CA ALA A 109 -8.23 5.19 -4.08
C ALA A 109 -7.77 6.39 -3.24
N ASN A 110 -6.95 7.28 -3.83
CA ASN A 110 -6.49 8.51 -3.16
C ASN A 110 -7.66 9.42 -2.80
N GLN A 111 -8.64 9.61 -3.70
CA GLN A 111 -9.82 10.44 -3.41
C GLN A 111 -10.64 9.89 -2.23
N LEU A 112 -10.86 8.57 -2.19
CA LEU A 112 -11.57 7.95 -1.08
C LEU A 112 -10.78 8.04 0.23
N PHE A 113 -9.47 7.77 0.17
CA PHE A 113 -8.60 7.84 1.33
C PHE A 113 -8.56 9.25 1.95
N SER A 114 -8.34 10.28 1.13
CA SER A 114 -8.36 11.68 1.60
C SER A 114 -9.70 12.09 2.19
N THR A 115 -10.81 11.50 1.73
CA THR A 115 -12.15 11.78 2.27
C THR A 115 -12.35 11.13 3.65
N LEU A 116 -11.76 9.95 3.88
CA LEU A 116 -11.96 9.18 5.11
C LEU A 116 -11.01 9.56 6.24
N HIS A 117 -9.76 9.90 5.92
CA HIS A 117 -8.72 10.16 6.93
C HIS A 117 -8.24 11.62 6.82
N SER A 118 -7.28 11.91 5.94
CA SER A 118 -6.88 13.28 5.57
C SER A 118 -5.87 13.27 4.41
N GLU A 119 -5.70 14.42 3.75
CA GLU A 119 -4.59 14.62 2.80
C GLU A 119 -3.21 14.65 3.47
N GLU A 120 -3.14 15.01 4.76
CA GLU A 120 -1.89 15.00 5.52
C GLU A 120 -1.32 13.58 5.64
N ILE A 121 -2.17 12.60 6.00
CA ILE A 121 -1.78 11.20 6.08
C ILE A 121 -1.35 10.67 4.71
N LEU A 122 -2.06 11.08 3.65
CA LEU A 122 -1.71 10.73 2.28
C LEU A 122 -0.31 11.25 1.91
N GLY A 123 0.03 12.48 2.32
CA GLY A 123 1.35 13.07 2.15
C GLY A 123 2.46 12.36 2.94
N LYS A 124 2.17 11.90 4.16
CA LYS A 124 3.10 11.07 4.98
C LYS A 124 3.46 9.75 4.29
N LEU A 125 2.57 9.21 3.46
CA LEU A 125 2.79 8.00 2.66
C LEU A 125 3.40 8.28 1.28
N HIS A 126 3.89 9.51 1.05
CA HIS A 126 4.46 9.96 -0.23
C HIS A 126 3.51 9.80 -1.43
N GLN A 127 2.20 9.73 -1.18
CA GLN A 127 1.20 9.63 -2.22
C GLN A 127 0.73 11.03 -2.63
N LYS A 128 0.46 11.21 -3.93
CA LYS A 128 -0.07 12.45 -4.49
C LYS A 128 -1.31 12.16 -5.33
N LEU A 129 -2.25 13.10 -5.32
CA LEU A 129 -3.39 13.07 -6.23
C LEU A 129 -2.95 13.61 -7.60
N ILE A 130 -3.04 12.76 -8.63
CA ILE A 130 -2.71 13.11 -10.01
C ILE A 130 -3.99 13.49 -10.76
N PRO A 131 -4.04 14.65 -11.44
CA PRO A 131 -5.16 15.03 -12.30
C PRO A 131 -5.46 13.97 -13.36
N ALA A 132 -6.74 13.73 -13.67
CA ALA A 132 -7.15 12.61 -14.53
C ALA A 132 -6.48 12.62 -15.92
N ASN A 133 -6.22 13.82 -16.48
CA ASN A 133 -5.56 14.03 -17.76
C ASN A 133 -4.03 13.81 -17.73
N GLU A 134 -3.44 13.71 -16.54
CA GLU A 134 -2.00 13.50 -16.34
C GLU A 134 -1.67 12.05 -15.92
N ILE A 135 -2.68 11.22 -15.68
CA ILE A 135 -2.48 9.83 -15.26
C ILE A 135 -1.87 9.02 -16.40
N ASN A 136 -0.67 8.48 -16.17
CA ASN A 136 0.00 7.54 -17.05
C ASN A 136 0.13 6.18 -16.36
N LEU A 137 -0.47 5.14 -16.94
CA LEU A 137 -0.39 3.75 -16.44
C LEU A 137 0.40 2.83 -17.40
N THR A 138 1.22 3.43 -18.27
CA THR A 138 2.00 2.70 -19.28
C THR A 138 3.47 2.64 -18.86
N PRO A 139 4.30 1.81 -19.52
CA PRO A 139 5.73 1.75 -19.24
C PRO A 139 6.49 3.08 -19.46
N MET A 140 5.89 4.04 -20.17
CA MET A 140 6.48 5.36 -20.38
C MET A 140 6.57 6.18 -19.09
N LEU A 141 5.83 5.83 -18.04
CA LEU A 141 5.84 6.59 -16.79
C LEU A 141 7.23 6.64 -16.13
N LEU A 142 7.95 5.52 -16.16
CA LEU A 142 9.26 5.37 -15.50
C LEU A 142 10.42 5.28 -16.51
N LYS A 143 10.17 5.61 -17.78
CA LYS A 143 11.19 5.54 -18.82
C LYS A 143 12.10 6.76 -18.69
N LYS A 144 13.36 6.52 -18.32
CA LYS A 144 14.44 7.50 -18.32
C LYS A 144 15.00 7.70 -19.73
#